data_AF-A0A521VZP4-F1
#
_entry.id   AF-A0A521VZP4-F1
#
_cell.length_a   1.000
_cell.length_b   1.000
_cell.length_c   1.000
_cell.angle_alpha   90.00
_cell.angle_beta   90.00
_cell.angle_gamma   90.00
#
_symmetry.space_group_name_H-M   'P 1'
#
loop_
_entity.id
_entity.type
_entity.pdbx_description
1 polymer ?
#
loop_
_entity_poly.entity_id
_entity_poly.type
_entity_poly.pdbx_seq_one_letter_code
_entity_poly.pdbx_strand_id
1 'polypeptide(L)' 'MQATVQPSLSNVQVELLKLFAAGVPDAHLEELKFVIARYLLEKARVEADKAAEAKGYTPENLQQILQKQL' A
#
# COMPACT_ATOMS: atom_id res chain seq x y z
N MET A 1 13.57 11.50 -33.63
CA MET A 1 13.38 10.36 -32.71
C MET A 1 13.31 10.94 -31.31
N GLN A 2 12.13 11.00 -30.68
CA GLN A 2 12.03 11.44 -29.28
C GLN A 2 12.47 10.28 -28.40
N ALA A 3 13.57 10.46 -27.67
CA ALA A 3 13.98 9.52 -26.64
C ALA A 3 12.99 9.62 -25.48
N THR A 4 12.21 8.57 -25.26
CA THR A 4 11.42 8.41 -24.04
C THR A 4 12.40 8.28 -22.88
N VAL A 5 12.65 9.36 -22.16
CA VAL A 5 13.42 9.33 -20.90
C VAL A 5 12.58 8.50 -19.94
N GLN A 6 12.93 7.23 -19.76
CA GLN A 6 12.36 6.43 -18.69
C GLN A 6 12.67 7.17 -17.39
N PRO A 7 11.68 7.43 -16.53
CA PRO A 7 11.92 8.11 -15.27
C PRO A 7 13.00 7.34 -14.50
N SER A 8 14.03 8.06 -14.06
CA SER A 8 15.08 7.49 -13.22
C SER A 8 14.44 6.84 -12.00
N LEU A 9 14.86 5.62 -11.68
CA LEU A 9 14.41 4.92 -10.49
C LEU A 9 14.60 5.78 -9.24
N SER A 10 13.65 5.73 -8.32
CA SER A 10 13.82 6.34 -7.00
C SER A 10 14.92 5.64 -6.22
N ASN A 11 15.49 6.33 -5.23
CA ASN A 11 16.52 5.73 -4.38
C ASN A 11 16.06 4.40 -3.76
N VAL A 12 14.80 4.30 -3.32
CA VAL A 12 14.25 3.05 -2.77
C VAL A 12 14.23 1.94 -3.80
N GLN A 13 13.82 2.24 -5.04
CA GLN A 13 13.83 1.26 -6.12
C GLN A 13 15.25 0.77 -6.43
N VAL A 14 16.24 1.67 -6.44
CA VAL A 14 17.66 1.30 -6.66
C VAL A 14 18.19 0.42 -5.54
N GLU A 15 17.91 0.74 -4.28
CA GLU A 15 18.37 -0.06 -3.13
C GLU A 15 17.72 -1.45 -3.12
N LEU A 16 16.45 -1.58 -3.50
CA LEU A 16 15.81 -2.89 -3.66
C LEU A 16 16.50 -3.75 -4.73
N LEU A 17 16.87 -3.15 -5.87
CA LEU A 17 17.61 -3.86 -6.92
C LEU A 17 19.00 -4.31 -6.45
N LYS A 18 19.71 -3.46 -5.69
CA LYS A 18 21.01 -3.81 -5.09
C LYS A 18 20.87 -4.97 -4.11
N LEU A 19 19.82 -4.98 -3.29
CA LEU A 19 19.53 -6.06 -2.35
C LEU A 19 19.35 -7.40 -3.06
N PHE A 20 18.58 -7.42 -4.15
CA PHE A 20 18.41 -8.65 -4.95
C PHE A 20 19.71 -9.08 -5.64
N ALA A 21 20.49 -8.12 -6.16
CA ALA A 21 21.78 -8.41 -6.81
C ALA A 21 22.84 -8.98 -5.84
N ALA A 22 22.73 -8.68 -4.54
CA ALA A 22 23.63 -9.19 -3.51
C ALA A 22 23.38 -10.67 -3.14
N GLY A 23 22.38 -11.33 -3.73
CA GLY A 23 22.10 -12.75 -3.48
C GLY A 23 21.56 -13.02 -2.08
N VAL A 24 20.82 -12.05 -1.51
CA VAL A 24 20.20 -12.20 -0.19
C VAL A 24 19.24 -13.39 -0.18
N PRO A 25 19.33 -14.31 0.80
CA PRO A 25 18.43 -15.46 0.87
C PRO A 25 16.96 -15.04 0.98
N ASP A 26 16.07 -15.78 0.31
CA ASP A 26 14.63 -15.49 0.30
C ASP A 26 14.01 -15.39 1.69
N ALA A 27 14.51 -16.17 2.67
CA ALA A 27 14.07 -16.10 4.06
C ALA A 27 14.26 -14.71 4.68
N HIS A 28 15.31 -13.98 4.28
CA HIS A 28 15.57 -12.62 4.76
C HIS A 28 14.74 -11.58 4.00
N LEU A 29 14.23 -11.92 2.82
CA LEU A 29 13.33 -11.07 2.03
C LEU A 29 11.87 -11.16 2.51
N GLU A 30 11.52 -12.16 3.32
CA GLU A 30 10.19 -12.31 3.89
C GLU A 30 9.83 -11.12 4.80
N GLU A 31 10.76 -10.67 5.64
CA GLU A 31 10.58 -9.48 6.48
C GLU A 31 10.29 -8.23 5.65
N LEU A 32 10.98 -8.08 4.52
CA LEU A 32 10.78 -6.96 3.60
C LEU A 32 9.38 -6.95 2.99
N LYS A 33 8.83 -8.13 2.65
CA LYS A 33 7.44 -8.26 2.19
C LYS A 33 6.46 -7.78 3.26
N PHE A 34 6.70 -8.10 4.53
CA PHE A 34 5.86 -7.62 5.63
C PHE A 34 5.90 -6.10 5.78
N VAL A 35 7.07 -5.47 5.63
CA VAL A 35 7.19 -4.00 5.67
C VAL A 35 6.38 -3.36 4.54
N ILE A 36 6.49 -3.87 3.32
CA ILE A 36 5.74 -3.37 2.16
C ILE A 36 4.23 -3.57 2.37
N ALA A 37 3.82 -4.76 2.82
CA ALA A 37 2.42 -5.08 3.06
C ALA A 37 1.79 -4.17 4.13
N ARG A 38 2.51 -3.90 5.23
CA ARG A 38 2.06 -2.98 6.28
C ARG A 38 1.89 -1.56 5.75
N TYR A 39 2.87 -1.05 5.00
CA TYR A 39 2.79 0.27 4.41
C TYR A 39 1.56 0.40 3.50
N LEU A 40 1.33 -0.57 2.61
CA LEU A 40 0.19 -0.57 1.70
C LEU A 40 -1.14 -0.67 2.45
N LEU A 41 -1.22 -1.51 3.49
CA LEU A 41 -2.41 -1.64 4.33
C LEU A 41 -2.74 -0.32 5.05
N GLU A 42 -1.75 0.37 5.59
CA GLU A 42 -1.94 1.67 6.25
C GLU A 42 -2.48 2.71 5.26
N LYS A 43 -1.95 2.77 4.03
CA LYS A 43 -2.49 3.66 2.99
C LYS A 43 -3.90 3.28 2.58
N ALA A 44 -4.17 1.98 2.40
CA ALA A 44 -5.50 1.50 2.05
C ALA A 44 -6.55 1.86 3.12
N ARG A 45 -6.20 1.76 4.41
CA ARG A 45 -7.08 2.17 5.52
C ARG A 45 -7.42 3.66 5.46
N VAL A 46 -6.41 4.51 5.29
CA VAL A 46 -6.61 5.96 5.19
C VAL A 46 -7.55 6.31 4.02
N GLU A 47 -7.37 5.67 2.87
CA GLU A 47 -8.27 5.90 1.73
C GLU A 47 -9.67 5.33 1.94
N ALA A 48 -9.81 4.19 2.63
CA ALA A 48 -11.10 3.63 3.01
C ALA A 48 -11.87 4.56 3.97
N ASP A 49 -11.18 5.13 4.97
CA ASP A 49 -11.77 6.07 5.93
C ASP A 49 -12.27 7.34 5.20
N LYS A 50 -11.45 7.92 4.32
CA LYS A 50 -11.88 9.06 3.47
C LYS A 50 -13.10 8.73 2.63
N ALA A 51 -13.14 7.54 2.03
CA ALA A 51 -14.25 7.10 1.22
C ALA A 51 -15.53 6.87 2.04
N ALA A 52 -15.38 6.40 3.29
CA ALA A 52 -16.48 6.24 4.24
C ALA A 52 -17.04 7.61 4.66
N GLU A 53 -16.17 8.53 5.06
CA GLU A 53 -16.54 9.91 5.43
C GLU A 53 -17.25 10.63 4.27
N ALA A 54 -16.73 10.52 3.04
CA ALA A 54 -17.34 11.12 1.85
C ALA A 54 -18.75 10.59 1.54
N LYS A 55 -19.05 9.35 1.95
CA LYS A 55 -20.38 8.74 1.86
C LYS A 55 -21.26 9.02 3.07
N GLY A 56 -20.76 9.77 4.05
CA GLY A 56 -21.43 10.05 5.30
C GLY A 56 -21.51 8.84 6.22
N TYR A 57 -20.68 7.81 6.04
CA TYR A 57 -20.61 6.68 6.96
C TYR A 57 -19.80 7.08 8.21
N THR A 58 -20.51 7.35 9.30
CA THR A 58 -19.94 7.51 10.64
C THR A 58 -20.11 6.21 11.41
N PRO A 59 -19.30 5.95 12.45
CA PRO A 59 -19.46 4.76 13.29
C PRO A 59 -20.90 4.57 13.82
N GLU A 60 -21.58 5.67 14.13
CA GLU A 60 -22.93 5.69 14.70
C GLU A 60 -24.00 5.31 13.68
N ASN A 61 -23.84 5.69 12.42
CA ASN A 61 -24.83 5.41 11.38
C ASN A 61 -24.52 4.12 10.58
N LEU A 62 -23.26 3.65 10.61
CA LEU A 62 -22.87 2.34 10.09
C LEU A 62 -23.64 1.20 10.77
N GLN A 63 -23.83 1.27 12.09
CA GLN A 63 -24.66 0.29 12.81
C GLN A 63 -26.12 0.33 12.35
N GLN A 64 -26.68 1.51 12.10
CA GLN A 64 -28.05 1.65 11.62
C GLN A 64 -28.23 1.15 10.19
N ILE A 65 -27.22 1.34 9.33
CA ILE A 65 -27.20 0.84 7.95
C ILE A 65 -27.11 -0.69 7.95
N LEU A 66 -26.21 -1.26 8.76
CA LEU A 66 -26.02 -2.72 8.86
C LEU A 66 -27.28 -3.42 9.40
N GLN A 67 -27.97 -2.82 10.37
CA GLN A 67 -29.21 -3.39 10.93
C GLN A 67 -30.40 -3.30 9.97
N LYS A 68 -30.41 -2.34 9.03
CA LYS A 68 -31.51 -2.19 8.05
C LYS A 68 -31.41 -3.15 6.87
N GLN A 69 -30.31 -3.87 6.71
CA GLN A 69 -30.11 -4.84 5.63
C GLN A 69 -30.21 -6.32 6.05
N LEU A 70 -30.55 -6.56 7.32
CA LEU A 70 -30.92 -7.88 7.89
C LEU A 70 -32.43 -7.91 8.15
#